data_AF-A0A9X4LLU5-F1
#
_entry.id   AF-A0A9X4LLU5-F1
#
_cell.length_a   1.000
_cell.length_b   1.000
_cell.length_c   1.000
_cell.angle_alpha   90.00
_cell.angle_beta   90.00
_cell.angle_gamma   90.00
#
_symmetry.space_group_name_H-M   'P 1'
#
loop_
_entity.id
_entity.type
_entity.pdbx_description
1 polymer ?
#
loop_
_entity_poly.entity_id
_entity_poly.type
_entity_poly.pdbx_seq_one_letter_code
_entity_poly.pdbx_strand_id
1 'polypeptide(L)'
;MRRPGCTSQTVRCRAAACTRCLRPRSWLWRRHWYPGRVTLLPLNMVPFDAKVDGLLSAFGLTYEEALRCLTTYPYWQCFDAISGKELPGAPDLTLIRGPSGEPSGLQHLGMQRSLGISAHIRYCSDCLQEDLALHGEVYWHRSHQLPNVFHCPKHQTRLRIDCPACKRRVGSNGWFISAPREVCLCGRDLRLRDRGARPNPEQVLLARLSVQALESGIVGPGCEKVLGFFAGLLKVGDRSPEQAYREKVGRAFGLVQLGGLMVDASSSTRVTEETFRVTSQFARMRTPDFLATLAALRVPFKDAAVGALTAEPWLPRSHRAWPNTWTIKSARVAISAGDVTTDARRARHGRLPYWFLRLNDPKWLEQYFPEASRPIPSVAADRRELGRRFAEMAAQAAMACGAGHRARLRDKDWLISRWPKAERRGKHQLSLVDARSAAMLIELQHILKTEGRPAHIYAWQLGAITGLTRSQSNSSVSPALSAAINRANADRPRRALHWAMKSLLDEGRHPSMAATFRRSMLTGTKDNVQLYRTLYEELRQVRG
;
A
#
# COMPACT_ATOMS: atom_id res chain seq x y z
N MET A 1 39.46 2.67 -66.99
CA MET A 1 39.86 4.05 -67.32
C MET A 1 39.84 4.87 -66.03
N ARG A 2 40.90 4.82 -65.21
CA ARG A 2 41.97 5.82 -64.97
C ARG A 2 41.52 7.27 -64.69
N ARG A 3 41.87 7.74 -63.49
CA ARG A 3 41.87 9.11 -62.93
C ARG A 3 42.92 10.02 -63.61
N PRO A 4 42.96 11.32 -63.26
CA PRO A 4 43.98 11.81 -62.31
C PRO A 4 43.39 12.84 -61.31
N GLY A 5 44.02 13.25 -60.21
CA GLY A 5 45.37 13.07 -59.70
C GLY A 5 45.45 13.55 -58.24
N CYS A 6 46.44 13.04 -57.53
CA CYS A 6 46.72 13.17 -56.10
C CYS A 6 48.05 13.89 -55.94
N THR A 7 48.23 14.70 -54.90
CA THR A 7 49.55 14.92 -54.30
C THR A 7 49.46 14.99 -52.78
N SER A 8 50.34 14.20 -52.18
CA SER A 8 50.50 13.77 -50.79
C SER A 8 51.61 14.53 -50.05
N GLN A 9 51.59 14.47 -48.70
CA GLN A 9 52.69 14.10 -47.76
C GLN A 9 52.54 14.89 -46.44
N THR A 10 52.09 14.29 -45.32
CA THR A 10 52.86 13.59 -44.24
C THR A 10 53.98 14.41 -43.57
N VAL A 11 53.90 14.61 -42.25
CA VAL A 11 54.74 13.95 -41.19
C VAL A 11 54.56 14.62 -39.80
N ARG A 12 54.27 13.76 -38.79
CA ARG A 12 54.57 13.77 -37.33
C ARG A 12 54.79 15.10 -36.56
N CYS A 13 54.20 15.20 -35.37
CA CYS A 13 54.99 15.46 -34.14
C CYS A 13 54.33 14.99 -32.84
N ARG A 14 55.19 14.63 -31.88
CA ARG A 14 54.97 13.90 -30.63
C ARG A 14 54.41 14.76 -29.48
N ALA A 15 53.89 14.07 -28.48
CA ALA A 15 53.56 14.60 -27.15
C ALA A 15 54.77 15.22 -26.42
N ALA A 16 54.55 16.33 -25.72
CA ALA A 16 55.29 16.73 -24.52
C ALA A 16 54.41 17.66 -23.66
N ALA A 17 54.40 17.40 -22.37
CA ALA A 17 53.67 18.15 -21.35
C ALA A 17 54.28 19.53 -21.09
N CYS A 18 53.45 20.53 -20.80
CA CYS A 18 53.82 21.57 -19.84
C CYS A 18 52.59 22.18 -19.17
N THR A 19 52.56 22.00 -17.86
CA THR A 19 51.69 22.64 -16.87
C THR A 19 51.79 24.16 -16.88
N ARG A 20 50.64 24.81 -16.57
CA ARG A 20 50.45 25.90 -15.58
C ARG A 20 49.81 27.19 -16.14
N CYS A 21 48.58 27.39 -15.65
CA CYS A 21 47.87 28.66 -15.40
C CYS A 21 47.47 29.54 -16.59
N LEU A 22 46.15 29.62 -16.84
CA LEU A 22 45.36 30.86 -16.80
C LEU A 22 43.87 30.49 -16.60
N ARG A 23 43.33 30.77 -15.40
CA ARG A 23 41.89 30.70 -15.09
C ARG A 23 41.23 32.01 -15.50
N PRO A 24 40.03 32.00 -16.12
CA PRO A 24 39.11 33.13 -16.02
C PRO A 24 37.93 32.82 -15.08
N ARG A 25 37.93 33.60 -14.00
CA ARG A 25 36.84 34.14 -13.17
C ARG A 25 35.42 33.60 -13.39
N SER A 26 34.93 33.00 -12.31
CA SER A 26 33.55 32.72 -11.96
C SER A 26 32.66 33.96 -11.96
N TRP A 27 31.64 33.98 -12.83
CA TRP A 27 30.42 34.76 -12.60
C TRP A 27 29.36 33.85 -11.99
N LEU A 28 28.97 34.21 -10.76
CA LEU A 28 28.05 33.53 -9.87
C LEU A 28 26.62 33.56 -10.42
N TRP A 29 26.22 32.49 -11.12
CA TRP A 29 24.81 32.13 -11.15
C TRP A 29 24.44 31.55 -9.77
N ARG A 30 23.69 32.31 -9.00
CA ARG A 30 23.15 31.91 -7.69
C ARG A 30 22.37 30.60 -7.85
N ARG A 31 22.93 29.53 -7.31
CA ARG A 31 22.28 28.23 -7.12
C ARG A 31 21.14 28.38 -6.12
N HIS A 32 19.93 28.62 -6.61
CA HIS A 32 18.72 28.08 -5.98
C HIS A 32 18.33 26.78 -6.69
N TRP A 33 19.20 25.77 -6.58
CA TRP A 33 18.90 24.41 -6.98
C TRP A 33 18.78 23.57 -5.72
N TYR A 34 17.56 23.14 -5.41
CA TYR A 34 17.27 22.19 -4.35
C TYR A 34 18.10 20.90 -4.57
N PRO A 35 18.88 20.42 -3.59
CA PRO A 35 19.56 19.14 -3.68
C PRO A 35 18.56 18.04 -3.34
N GLY A 36 17.69 17.71 -4.28
CA GLY A 36 16.82 16.55 -4.24
C GLY A 36 16.98 15.81 -5.55
N ARG A 37 17.27 14.50 -5.49
CA ARG A 37 17.20 13.62 -6.67
C ARG A 37 15.84 13.87 -7.33
N VAL A 38 15.85 14.44 -8.52
CA VAL A 38 14.67 14.53 -9.38
C VAL A 38 14.45 13.12 -9.92
N THR A 39 13.83 12.26 -9.12
CA THR A 39 13.35 10.94 -9.55
C THR A 39 12.07 11.13 -10.35
N LEU A 40 12.05 11.91 -11.42
CA LEU A 40 10.85 12.04 -12.25
C LEU A 40 10.67 10.74 -13.03
N LEU A 41 9.59 10.01 -12.72
CA LEU A 41 9.16 8.88 -13.53
C LEU A 41 8.29 9.39 -14.70
N PRO A 42 8.39 8.80 -15.89
CA PRO A 42 8.16 9.53 -17.15
C PRO A 42 6.78 9.22 -17.76
N LEU A 43 5.87 8.74 -16.91
CA LEU A 43 4.42 8.64 -17.14
C LEU A 43 3.63 9.44 -16.11
N ASN A 44 4.32 10.34 -15.41
CA ASN A 44 3.69 11.28 -14.50
C ASN A 44 2.75 12.20 -15.28
N MET A 45 1.63 12.51 -14.65
CA MET A 45 0.69 13.50 -15.11
C MET A 45 1.37 14.88 -14.97
N VAL A 46 1.50 15.59 -16.08
CA VAL A 46 2.07 16.94 -16.09
C VAL A 46 0.94 17.92 -15.78
N PRO A 47 1.09 18.86 -14.83
CA PRO A 47 0.11 19.92 -14.62
C PRO A 47 -0.11 20.74 -15.89
N PHE A 48 -1.29 21.33 -16.03
CA PHE A 48 -1.57 22.24 -17.13
C PHE A 48 -0.60 23.42 -17.12
N ASP A 49 -0.01 23.68 -18.28
CA ASP A 49 0.87 24.81 -18.55
C ASP A 49 0.68 25.20 -20.02
N ALA A 50 0.55 26.50 -20.31
CA ALA A 50 0.26 26.97 -21.66
C ALA A 50 1.31 26.54 -22.70
N LYS A 51 2.57 26.32 -22.29
CA LYS A 51 3.62 25.81 -23.18
C LYS A 51 3.45 24.32 -23.47
N VAL A 52 3.01 23.55 -22.47
CA VAL A 52 2.71 22.12 -22.65
C VAL A 52 1.50 21.96 -23.56
N ASP A 53 0.45 22.76 -23.34
CA ASP A 53 -0.75 22.75 -24.16
C ASP A 53 -0.46 23.18 -25.61
N GLY A 54 0.34 24.24 -25.81
CA GLY A 54 0.80 24.66 -27.13
C GLY A 54 1.65 23.59 -27.84
N LEU A 55 2.50 22.86 -27.12
CA LEU A 55 3.27 21.74 -27.67
C LEU A 55 2.35 20.59 -28.10
N LEU A 56 1.40 20.19 -27.26
CA LEU A 56 0.45 19.12 -27.57
C LEU A 56 -0.42 19.50 -28.77
N SER A 57 -0.88 20.75 -28.82
CA SER A 57 -1.67 21.28 -29.93
C SER A 57 -0.90 21.22 -31.25
N ALA A 58 0.42 21.46 -31.24
CA ALA A 58 1.27 21.31 -32.43
C ALA A 58 1.35 19.87 -32.95
N PHE A 59 1.09 18.87 -32.09
CA PHE A 59 0.95 17.46 -32.46
C PHE A 59 -0.51 17.03 -32.71
N GLY A 60 -1.46 17.97 -32.71
CA GLY A 60 -2.89 17.68 -32.90
C GLY A 60 -3.56 17.01 -31.71
N LEU A 61 -3.03 17.21 -30.49
CA LEU A 61 -3.59 16.68 -29.25
C LEU A 61 -4.00 17.81 -28.32
N THR A 62 -5.15 17.67 -27.67
CA THR A 62 -5.49 18.49 -26.51
C THR A 62 -4.77 18.00 -25.25
N TYR A 63 -4.58 18.87 -24.26
CA TYR A 63 -4.07 18.47 -22.95
C TYR A 63 -4.91 17.35 -22.30
N GLU A 64 -6.24 17.40 -22.46
CA GLU A 64 -7.15 16.38 -21.95
C GLU A 64 -6.95 15.01 -22.62
N GLU A 65 -6.86 14.97 -23.96
CA GLU A 65 -6.58 13.74 -24.70
C GLU A 65 -5.21 13.16 -24.33
N ALA A 66 -4.20 14.02 -24.18
CA ALA A 66 -2.87 13.59 -23.74
C ALA A 66 -2.93 12.94 -22.35
N LEU A 67 -3.68 13.50 -21.40
CA LEU A 67 -3.89 12.88 -20.09
C LEU A 67 -4.59 11.52 -20.20
N ARG A 68 -5.67 11.42 -20.99
CA ARG A 68 -6.44 10.17 -21.14
C ARG A 68 -5.65 9.07 -21.85
N CYS A 69 -4.89 9.42 -22.89
CA CYS A 69 -4.28 8.46 -23.80
C CYS A 69 -2.81 8.17 -23.46
N LEU A 70 -2.04 9.18 -23.07
CA LEU A 70 -0.58 9.08 -22.91
C LEU A 70 -0.12 8.93 -21.45
N THR A 71 -1.02 9.07 -20.48
CA THR A 71 -0.66 8.97 -19.05
C THR A 71 -1.43 7.87 -18.31
N THR A 72 -1.07 7.67 -17.04
CA THR A 72 -1.82 6.79 -16.14
C THR A 72 -2.99 7.49 -15.42
N TYR A 73 -3.35 8.71 -15.82
CA TYR A 73 -4.43 9.48 -15.18
C TYR A 73 -5.75 8.70 -15.03
N PRO A 74 -6.28 8.02 -16.07
CA PRO A 74 -7.57 7.33 -15.95
C PRO A 74 -7.59 6.23 -14.89
N TYR A 75 -6.46 5.55 -14.68
CA TYR A 75 -6.30 4.54 -13.63
C TYR A 75 -6.65 5.12 -12.26
N TRP A 76 -6.13 6.32 -11.94
CA TRP A 76 -6.36 6.96 -10.65
C TRP A 76 -7.75 7.58 -10.54
N GLN A 77 -8.29 8.09 -11.65
CA GLN A 77 -9.60 8.77 -11.67
C GLN A 77 -10.74 7.84 -11.23
N CYS A 78 -10.64 6.54 -11.49
CA CYS A 78 -11.67 5.55 -11.15
C CYS A 78 -12.05 5.54 -9.66
N PHE A 79 -11.07 5.63 -8.76
CA PHE A 79 -11.31 5.47 -7.31
C PHE A 79 -10.73 6.60 -6.44
N ASP A 80 -9.88 7.46 -7.00
CA ASP A 80 -9.25 8.56 -6.28
C ASP A 80 -9.74 9.96 -6.71
N ALA A 81 -10.75 10.03 -7.58
CA ALA A 81 -11.40 11.29 -7.95
C ALA A 81 -11.98 12.02 -6.72
N ILE A 82 -11.88 13.35 -6.74
CA ILE A 82 -12.48 14.26 -5.76
C ILE A 82 -13.78 14.79 -6.36
N SER A 83 -14.91 14.40 -5.79
CA SER A 83 -16.23 14.80 -6.30
C SER A 83 -16.37 16.32 -6.43
N GLY A 84 -16.89 16.79 -7.56
CA GLY A 84 -17.17 18.20 -7.83
C GLY A 84 -15.94 19.11 -8.00
N LYS A 85 -14.78 18.55 -8.30
CA LYS A 85 -13.53 19.32 -8.51
C LYS A 85 -12.93 19.01 -9.87
N GLU A 86 -13.17 19.87 -10.84
CA GLU A 86 -12.62 19.76 -12.21
C GLU A 86 -11.11 19.96 -12.23
N LEU A 87 -10.46 19.35 -13.22
CA LEU A 87 -9.03 19.50 -13.45
C LEU A 87 -8.75 20.74 -14.32
N PRO A 88 -7.85 21.66 -13.91
CA PRO A 88 -7.47 22.79 -14.74
C PRO A 88 -6.96 22.34 -16.12
N GLY A 89 -7.50 22.91 -17.20
CA GLY A 89 -7.14 22.60 -18.58
C GLY A 89 -7.80 21.34 -19.17
N ALA A 90 -8.60 20.61 -18.38
CA ALA A 90 -9.32 19.40 -18.80
C ALA A 90 -10.64 19.30 -18.02
N PRO A 91 -11.68 20.06 -18.41
CA PRO A 91 -12.92 20.21 -17.62
C PRO A 91 -13.69 18.90 -17.46
N ASP A 92 -13.56 17.96 -18.41
CA ASP A 92 -14.22 16.65 -18.32
C ASP A 92 -13.43 15.67 -17.43
N LEU A 93 -12.32 16.11 -16.86
CA LEU A 93 -11.48 15.36 -15.92
C LEU A 93 -11.61 15.93 -14.50
N THR A 94 -11.32 15.10 -13.50
CA THR A 94 -11.51 15.44 -12.09
C THR A 94 -10.19 15.46 -11.32
N LEU A 95 -10.03 16.39 -10.39
CA LEU A 95 -8.88 16.38 -9.48
C LEU A 95 -8.82 15.06 -8.71
N ILE A 96 -7.60 14.53 -8.56
CA ILE A 96 -7.33 13.29 -7.85
C ILE A 96 -6.76 13.64 -6.47
N ARG A 97 -7.16 12.90 -5.44
CA ARG A 97 -6.63 13.11 -4.08
C ARG A 97 -5.19 12.65 -3.93
N GLY A 98 -4.45 13.33 -3.06
CA GLY A 98 -3.10 12.96 -2.63
C GLY A 98 -3.06 11.85 -1.57
N PRO A 99 -1.86 11.37 -1.17
CA PRO A 99 -1.69 10.35 -0.12
C PRO A 99 -2.15 10.77 1.29
N SER A 100 -2.35 12.08 1.50
CA SER A 100 -2.89 12.68 2.73
C SER A 100 -4.40 12.91 2.68
N GLY A 101 -5.07 12.63 1.56
CA GLY A 101 -6.49 12.88 1.35
C GLY A 101 -6.82 14.25 0.73
N GLU A 102 -5.91 15.21 0.80
CA GLU A 102 -6.08 16.55 0.21
C GLU A 102 -5.89 16.55 -1.31
N PRO A 103 -6.51 17.50 -2.05
CA PRO A 103 -6.15 17.76 -3.44
C PRO A 103 -4.64 17.96 -3.55
N SER A 104 -4.00 17.27 -4.48
CA SER A 104 -2.57 17.41 -4.73
C SER A 104 -2.37 17.77 -6.18
N GLY A 105 -1.39 18.63 -6.47
CA GLY A 105 -1.03 18.90 -7.86
C GLY A 105 -0.62 17.62 -8.58
N LEU A 106 -0.90 17.51 -9.88
CA LEU A 106 -0.59 16.31 -10.69
C LEU A 106 0.88 15.89 -10.59
N GLN A 107 1.79 16.86 -10.38
CA GLN A 107 3.23 16.64 -10.12
C GLN A 107 3.53 15.81 -8.86
N HIS A 108 2.57 15.70 -7.94
CA HIS A 108 2.66 14.93 -6.70
C HIS A 108 1.78 13.67 -6.71
N LEU A 109 1.05 13.44 -7.80
CA LEU A 109 0.17 12.30 -8.03
C LEU A 109 0.84 11.29 -8.97
N GLY A 110 0.32 10.06 -9.01
CA GLY A 110 0.87 9.00 -9.85
C GLY A 110 2.13 8.33 -9.27
N MET A 111 3.12 8.08 -10.13
CA MET A 111 4.21 7.14 -9.88
C MET A 111 5.22 7.56 -8.80
N GLN A 112 5.20 8.81 -8.34
CA GLN A 112 6.19 9.36 -7.40
C GLN A 112 5.98 8.94 -5.94
N ARG A 113 4.75 8.58 -5.54
CA ARG A 113 4.36 8.48 -4.11
C ARG A 113 3.36 7.38 -3.75
N SER A 114 2.86 6.61 -4.70
CA SER A 114 1.96 5.50 -4.36
C SER A 114 2.74 4.22 -4.04
N LEU A 115 2.13 3.36 -3.24
CA LEU A 115 2.71 2.09 -2.83
C LEU A 115 2.76 1.13 -4.02
N GLY A 116 3.85 0.35 -4.15
CA GLY A 116 3.97 -0.68 -5.19
C GLY A 116 4.39 -0.18 -6.57
N ILE A 117 4.92 1.04 -6.67
CA ILE A 117 5.53 1.57 -7.90
C ILE A 117 7.04 1.33 -7.92
N SER A 118 7.57 1.02 -9.10
CA SER A 118 9.00 0.99 -9.39
C SER A 118 9.47 2.33 -9.96
N ALA A 119 10.68 2.75 -9.58
CA ALA A 119 11.40 3.85 -10.21
C ALA A 119 12.02 3.46 -11.57
N HIS A 120 11.67 2.29 -12.10
CA HIS A 120 12.18 1.74 -13.35
C HIS A 120 11.01 1.37 -14.26
N ILE A 121 11.26 1.47 -15.56
CA ILE A 121 10.30 1.11 -16.57
C ILE A 121 10.32 -0.40 -16.81
N ARG A 122 9.13 -0.97 -16.94
CA ARG A 122 8.88 -2.41 -17.09
C ARG A 122 8.59 -2.77 -18.54
N TYR A 123 9.08 -3.91 -19.00
CA TYR A 123 8.71 -4.49 -20.30
C TYR A 123 8.26 -5.95 -20.18
N CYS A 124 7.49 -6.38 -21.18
CA CYS A 124 7.16 -7.77 -21.45
C CYS A 124 7.87 -8.18 -22.74
N SER A 125 8.61 -9.30 -22.72
CA SER A 125 9.30 -9.82 -23.91
C SER A 125 8.35 -10.11 -25.07
N ASP A 126 7.13 -10.57 -24.78
CA ASP A 126 6.14 -10.91 -25.80
C ASP A 126 5.50 -9.67 -26.42
N CYS A 127 5.19 -8.64 -25.61
CA CYS A 127 4.75 -7.36 -26.14
C CYS A 127 5.80 -6.78 -27.09
N LEU A 128 7.10 -6.84 -26.77
CA LEU A 128 8.14 -6.35 -27.70
C LEU A 128 8.10 -7.08 -29.05
N GLN A 129 7.78 -8.38 -29.06
CA GLN A 129 7.65 -9.14 -30.30
C GLN A 129 6.39 -8.76 -31.08
N GLU A 130 5.26 -8.62 -30.39
CA GLU A 130 3.98 -8.23 -31.00
C GLU A 130 3.99 -6.80 -31.52
N ASP A 131 4.55 -5.86 -30.75
CA ASP A 131 4.63 -4.44 -31.13
C ASP A 131 5.44 -4.29 -32.42
N LEU A 132 6.58 -4.98 -32.51
CA LEU A 132 7.41 -4.99 -33.72
C LEU A 132 6.66 -5.57 -34.92
N ALA A 133 5.90 -6.66 -34.72
CA ALA A 133 5.12 -7.28 -35.79
C ALA A 133 3.93 -6.43 -36.25
N LEU A 134 3.29 -5.69 -35.35
CA LEU A 134 2.08 -4.91 -35.63
C LEU A 134 2.38 -3.48 -36.10
N HIS A 135 3.43 -2.86 -35.55
CA HIS A 135 3.71 -1.43 -35.71
C HIS A 135 5.08 -1.17 -36.36
N GLY A 136 5.93 -2.19 -36.51
CA GLY A 136 7.30 -2.02 -37.03
C GLY A 136 8.28 -1.42 -36.03
N GLU A 137 7.81 -1.07 -34.83
CA GLU A 137 8.64 -0.56 -33.73
C GLU A 137 8.09 -0.96 -32.37
N VAL A 138 8.97 -1.05 -31.38
CA VAL A 138 8.61 -1.33 -29.99
C VAL A 138 8.37 -0.03 -29.23
N TYR A 139 7.42 -0.05 -28.29
CA TYR A 139 7.15 1.10 -27.42
C TYR A 139 6.89 0.68 -25.97
N TRP A 140 6.89 1.66 -25.08
CA TRP A 140 6.65 1.41 -23.67
C TRP A 140 5.15 1.39 -23.38
N HIS A 141 4.64 0.25 -22.93
CA HIS A 141 3.24 0.14 -22.54
C HIS A 141 2.96 0.80 -21.19
N ARG A 142 1.99 1.72 -21.16
CA ARG A 142 1.48 2.36 -19.94
C ARG A 142 0.92 1.37 -18.92
N SER A 143 0.26 0.31 -19.40
CA SER A 143 -0.31 -0.77 -18.58
C SER A 143 0.74 -1.50 -17.75
N HIS A 144 1.94 -1.71 -18.31
CA HIS A 144 3.07 -2.32 -17.60
C HIS A 144 3.60 -1.46 -16.47
N GLN A 145 3.30 -0.16 -16.46
CA GLN A 145 3.83 0.78 -15.48
C GLN A 145 2.87 1.02 -14.31
N LEU A 146 1.68 0.41 -14.32
CA LEU A 146 0.71 0.54 -13.24
C LEU A 146 1.24 -0.02 -11.90
N PRO A 147 0.82 0.56 -10.76
CA PRO A 147 1.20 0.07 -9.43
C PRO A 147 0.82 -1.39 -9.20
N ASN A 148 1.69 -2.17 -8.55
CA ASN A 148 1.49 -3.59 -8.24
C ASN A 148 1.23 -4.53 -9.45
N VAL A 149 1.34 -4.05 -10.69
CA VAL A 149 1.21 -4.86 -11.92
C VAL A 149 2.55 -5.47 -12.29
N PHE A 150 2.99 -6.56 -11.66
CA PHE A 150 4.30 -7.16 -11.96
C PHE A 150 4.28 -8.20 -13.08
N HIS A 151 3.11 -8.44 -13.66
CA HIS A 151 2.92 -9.40 -14.75
C HIS A 151 2.12 -8.74 -15.87
N CYS A 152 2.46 -9.09 -17.11
CA CYS A 152 1.73 -8.61 -18.27
C CYS A 152 0.29 -9.16 -18.22
N PRO A 153 -0.74 -8.31 -18.31
CA PRO A 153 -2.13 -8.75 -18.28
C PRO A 153 -2.52 -9.56 -19.53
N LYS A 154 -1.85 -9.31 -20.65
CA LYS A 154 -2.04 -10.01 -21.94
C LYS A 154 -1.32 -11.36 -21.94
N HIS A 155 0.00 -11.37 -21.69
CA HIS A 155 0.83 -12.56 -21.84
C HIS A 155 1.05 -13.36 -20.56
N GLN A 156 0.65 -12.82 -19.41
CA GLN A 156 0.82 -13.42 -18.08
C GLN A 156 2.30 -13.71 -17.72
N THR A 157 3.23 -13.05 -18.41
CA THR A 157 4.66 -13.15 -18.14
C THR A 157 5.10 -12.08 -17.16
N ARG A 158 6.10 -12.40 -16.33
CA ARG A 158 6.67 -11.45 -15.38
C ARG A 158 7.29 -10.27 -16.15
N LEU A 159 6.89 -9.06 -15.77
CA LEU A 159 7.46 -7.84 -16.31
C LEU A 159 8.87 -7.64 -15.76
N ARG A 160 9.75 -7.13 -16.61
CA ARG A 160 11.18 -7.00 -16.32
C ARG A 160 11.62 -5.56 -16.36
N ILE A 161 12.61 -5.23 -15.54
CA ILE A 161 13.28 -3.93 -15.52
C ILE A 161 14.73 -4.04 -16.00
N ASP A 162 15.29 -5.25 -15.98
CA ASP A 162 16.66 -5.57 -16.35
C ASP A 162 16.76 -6.60 -17.48
N CYS A 163 17.93 -6.66 -18.10
CA CYS A 163 18.28 -7.67 -19.07
C CYS A 163 18.53 -9.02 -18.37
N PRO A 164 17.92 -10.13 -18.83
CA PRO A 164 18.14 -11.47 -18.27
C PRO A 164 19.61 -11.85 -18.15
N ALA A 165 20.39 -11.52 -19.17
CA ALA A 165 21.76 -11.99 -19.34
C ALA A 165 22.75 -11.17 -18.52
N CYS A 166 22.76 -9.84 -18.69
CA CYS A 166 23.77 -8.98 -18.08
C CYS A 166 23.28 -8.18 -16.87
N LYS A 167 22.00 -8.33 -16.47
CA LYS A 167 21.35 -7.64 -15.34
C LYS A 167 21.38 -6.11 -15.39
N ARG A 168 21.72 -5.51 -16.54
CA ARG A 168 21.66 -4.06 -16.76
C ARG A 168 20.20 -3.64 -16.90
N ARG A 169 19.86 -2.48 -16.34
CA ARG A 169 18.53 -1.87 -16.50
C ARG A 169 18.26 -1.54 -17.96
N VAL A 170 17.06 -1.85 -18.40
CA VAL A 170 16.58 -1.54 -19.75
C VAL A 170 15.80 -0.23 -19.69
N GLY A 171 15.99 0.65 -20.68
CA GLY A 171 15.16 1.85 -20.82
C GLY A 171 15.47 3.00 -19.87
N SER A 172 16.32 2.82 -18.85
CA SER A 172 16.60 3.87 -17.86
C SER A 172 18.10 4.15 -17.72
N ASN A 173 18.50 5.40 -17.96
CA ASN A 173 19.87 5.90 -17.78
C ASN A 173 19.99 6.92 -16.63
N GLY A 174 19.01 6.94 -15.71
CA GLY A 174 19.00 7.76 -14.50
C GLY A 174 18.30 9.11 -14.61
N TRP A 175 18.29 9.74 -15.79
CA TRP A 175 17.64 11.04 -16.03
C TRP A 175 16.58 11.01 -17.14
N PHE A 176 16.66 10.05 -18.07
CA PHE A 176 15.74 9.93 -19.20
C PHE A 176 15.27 8.48 -19.39
N ILE A 177 14.13 8.34 -20.08
CA ILE A 177 13.73 7.04 -20.66
C ILE A 177 14.21 7.00 -22.08
N SER A 178 15.11 6.06 -22.38
CA SER A 178 15.38 5.73 -23.77
C SER A 178 14.22 4.93 -24.33
N ALA A 179 13.97 5.06 -25.63
CA ALA A 179 13.10 4.15 -26.37
C ALA A 179 13.42 2.69 -26.02
N PRO A 180 12.42 1.80 -25.97
CA PRO A 180 12.68 0.39 -25.73
C PRO A 180 13.57 -0.17 -26.84
N ARG A 181 14.38 -1.16 -26.50
CA ARG A 181 15.25 -1.84 -27.46
C ARG A 181 14.82 -3.28 -27.58
N GLU A 182 14.86 -3.81 -28.80
CA GLU A 182 14.70 -5.25 -29.05
C GLU A 182 15.90 -6.03 -28.55
N VAL A 183 17.10 -5.44 -28.65
CA VAL A 183 18.37 -6.06 -28.27
C VAL A 183 19.06 -5.23 -27.20
N CYS A 184 19.49 -5.89 -26.13
CA CYS A 184 20.27 -5.26 -25.07
C CYS A 184 21.67 -4.89 -25.57
N LEU A 185 22.32 -3.93 -24.91
CA LEU A 185 23.71 -3.54 -25.19
C LEU A 185 24.74 -4.69 -25.04
N CYS A 186 24.38 -5.80 -24.39
CA CYS A 186 25.22 -6.99 -24.33
C CYS A 186 24.98 -7.99 -25.48
N GLY A 187 24.11 -7.67 -26.46
CA GLY A 187 23.75 -8.55 -27.57
C GLY A 187 22.59 -9.50 -27.28
N ARG A 188 22.04 -9.51 -26.06
CA ARG A 188 20.87 -10.34 -25.72
C ARG A 188 19.61 -9.80 -26.36
N ASP A 189 18.93 -10.63 -27.16
CA ASP A 189 17.56 -10.37 -27.61
C ASP A 189 16.59 -10.37 -26.40
N LEU A 190 15.92 -9.24 -26.19
CA LEU A 190 14.99 -8.97 -25.09
C LEU A 190 13.57 -9.49 -25.38
N ARG A 191 13.27 -9.85 -26.64
CA ARG A 191 12.00 -10.48 -27.06
C ARG A 191 11.94 -11.96 -26.66
N LEU A 192 13.09 -12.58 -26.39
CA LEU A 192 13.15 -13.96 -25.95
C LEU A 192 12.70 -14.11 -24.49
N ARG A 193 11.62 -14.88 -24.29
CA ARG A 193 11.12 -15.25 -22.96
C ARG A 193 12.20 -15.92 -22.12
N ASP A 194 12.22 -15.54 -20.85
CA ASP A 194 12.94 -16.28 -19.83
C ASP A 194 11.96 -17.19 -19.09
N ARG A 195 12.40 -18.36 -18.64
CA ARG A 195 11.54 -19.29 -17.88
C ARG A 195 11.35 -18.75 -16.46
N GLY A 196 10.45 -17.77 -16.31
CA GLY A 196 10.07 -17.21 -15.02
C GLY A 196 9.04 -18.05 -14.28
N ALA A 197 8.92 -17.82 -12.96
CA ALA A 197 7.82 -18.37 -12.17
C ALA A 197 6.47 -17.89 -12.73
N ARG A 198 5.47 -18.77 -12.73
CA ARG A 198 4.10 -18.40 -13.13
C ARG A 198 3.51 -17.46 -12.07
N PRO A 199 2.80 -16.40 -12.48
CA PRO A 199 2.11 -15.52 -11.54
C PRO A 199 1.05 -16.28 -10.73
N ASN A 200 0.84 -15.83 -9.49
CA ASN A 200 -0.34 -16.20 -8.72
C ASN A 200 -1.62 -15.73 -9.46
N PRO A 201 -2.73 -16.50 -9.52
CA PRO A 201 -3.95 -16.07 -10.23
C PRO A 201 -4.47 -14.70 -9.78
N GLU A 202 -4.35 -14.36 -8.49
CA GLU A 202 -4.76 -13.07 -7.92
C GLU A 202 -3.91 -11.92 -8.48
N GLN A 203 -2.62 -12.14 -8.79
CA GLN A 203 -1.75 -11.15 -9.42
C GLN A 203 -2.12 -10.93 -10.90
N VAL A 204 -2.51 -12.00 -11.61
CA VAL A 204 -3.02 -11.88 -12.98
C VAL A 204 -4.35 -11.11 -12.99
N LEU A 205 -5.24 -11.44 -12.07
CA LEU A 205 -6.52 -10.74 -11.93
C LEU A 205 -6.32 -9.27 -11.58
N LEU A 206 -5.43 -8.95 -10.65
CA LEU A 206 -5.07 -7.57 -10.35
C LEU A 206 -4.54 -6.82 -11.58
N ALA A 207 -3.66 -7.44 -12.36
CA ALA A 207 -3.13 -6.83 -13.58
C ALA A 207 -4.25 -6.49 -14.56
N ARG A 208 -5.21 -7.41 -14.75
CA ARG A 208 -6.38 -7.20 -15.61
C ARG A 208 -7.30 -6.09 -15.09
N LEU A 209 -7.65 -6.11 -13.81
CA LEU A 209 -8.49 -5.07 -13.20
C LEU A 209 -7.81 -3.69 -13.26
N SER A 210 -6.49 -3.64 -13.14
CA SER A 210 -5.70 -2.41 -13.28
C SER A 210 -5.75 -1.85 -14.70
N VAL A 211 -5.69 -2.70 -15.71
CA VAL A 211 -5.87 -2.26 -17.11
C VAL A 211 -7.30 -1.83 -17.38
N GLN A 212 -8.29 -2.54 -16.85
CA GLN A 212 -9.69 -2.11 -16.96
C GLN A 212 -9.90 -0.71 -16.35
N ALA A 213 -9.31 -0.43 -15.18
CA ALA A 213 -9.36 0.92 -14.61
C ALA A 213 -8.69 1.96 -15.54
N LEU A 214 -7.53 1.64 -16.11
CA LEU A 214 -6.81 2.52 -17.04
C LEU A 214 -7.56 2.80 -18.35
N GLU A 215 -8.36 1.84 -18.84
CA GLU A 215 -9.04 1.92 -20.14
C GLU A 215 -10.51 2.34 -20.04
N SER A 216 -11.09 2.26 -18.84
CA SER A 216 -12.54 2.47 -18.66
C SER A 216 -13.04 3.88 -18.94
N GLY A 217 -12.21 4.90 -18.73
CA GLY A 217 -12.63 6.30 -18.74
C GLY A 217 -13.63 6.68 -17.63
N ILE A 218 -13.86 5.79 -16.65
CA ILE A 218 -14.85 6.02 -15.59
C ILE A 218 -14.32 7.05 -14.60
N VAL A 219 -15.16 8.05 -14.32
CA VAL A 219 -14.92 9.01 -13.25
C VAL A 219 -15.56 8.49 -11.95
N GLY A 220 -14.74 8.29 -10.92
CA GLY A 220 -15.22 7.81 -9.63
C GLY A 220 -16.16 8.80 -8.93
N PRO A 221 -17.14 8.31 -8.15
CA PRO A 221 -18.16 9.14 -7.47
C PRO A 221 -17.64 9.96 -6.27
N GLY A 222 -16.33 9.97 -6.03
CA GLY A 222 -15.69 10.51 -4.83
C GLY A 222 -15.23 9.42 -3.86
N CYS A 223 -14.15 9.71 -3.13
CA CYS A 223 -13.48 8.73 -2.29
C CYS A 223 -14.34 8.22 -1.11
N GLU A 224 -15.25 9.03 -0.56
CA GLU A 224 -16.10 8.59 0.56
C GLU A 224 -17.08 7.51 0.11
N LYS A 225 -17.70 7.68 -1.06
CA LYS A 225 -18.60 6.68 -1.65
C LYS A 225 -17.88 5.40 -2.03
N VAL A 226 -16.68 5.52 -2.62
CA VAL A 226 -15.83 4.35 -2.91
C VAL A 226 -15.51 3.59 -1.62
N LEU A 227 -15.05 4.29 -0.57
CA LEU A 227 -14.80 3.66 0.74
C LEU A 227 -16.07 3.05 1.34
N GLY A 228 -17.24 3.67 1.13
CA GLY A 228 -18.57 3.16 1.45
C GLY A 228 -18.82 1.78 0.88
N PHE A 229 -18.67 1.67 -0.43
CA PHE A 229 -18.84 0.43 -1.16
C PHE A 229 -17.88 -0.66 -0.65
N PHE A 230 -16.59 -0.35 -0.54
CA PHE A 230 -15.59 -1.33 -0.06
C PHE A 230 -15.82 -1.72 1.40
N ALA A 231 -16.28 -0.80 2.25
CA ALA A 231 -16.66 -1.11 3.62
C ALA A 231 -17.83 -2.10 3.64
N GLY A 232 -18.83 -1.91 2.78
CA GLY A 232 -19.95 -2.84 2.57
C GLY A 232 -19.48 -4.23 2.13
N LEU A 233 -18.62 -4.31 1.11
CA LEU A 233 -18.04 -5.57 0.63
C LEU A 233 -17.24 -6.33 1.69
N LEU A 234 -16.63 -5.60 2.63
CA LEU A 234 -15.76 -6.15 3.66
C LEU A 234 -16.47 -6.42 5.00
N LYS A 235 -17.75 -6.06 5.15
CA LYS A 235 -18.53 -6.39 6.36
C LYS A 235 -18.66 -7.91 6.48
N VAL A 236 -17.97 -8.48 7.47
CA VAL A 236 -18.08 -9.90 7.82
C VAL A 236 -18.17 -10.04 9.33
N GLY A 237 -19.38 -10.22 9.85
CA GLY A 237 -19.66 -10.28 11.29
C GLY A 237 -19.27 -8.99 12.01
N ASP A 238 -18.69 -9.12 13.21
CA ASP A 238 -18.30 -7.99 14.07
C ASP A 238 -16.94 -7.34 13.70
N ARG A 239 -16.28 -7.81 12.63
CA ARG A 239 -14.96 -7.28 12.25
C ARG A 239 -15.08 -5.87 11.66
N SER A 240 -14.14 -5.00 12.04
CA SER A 240 -14.03 -3.70 11.37
C SER A 240 -13.59 -3.88 9.91
N PRO A 241 -13.99 -2.98 8.98
CA PRO A 241 -13.57 -3.03 7.58
C PRO A 241 -12.05 -3.14 7.41
N GLU A 242 -11.28 -2.49 8.30
CA GLU A 242 -9.82 -2.53 8.28
C GLU A 242 -9.25 -3.91 8.61
N GLN A 243 -9.82 -4.61 9.60
CA GLN A 243 -9.40 -5.98 9.93
C GLN A 243 -9.75 -6.95 8.79
N ALA A 244 -10.98 -6.86 8.28
CA ALA A 244 -11.44 -7.70 7.18
C ALA A 244 -10.59 -7.48 5.90
N TYR A 245 -10.27 -6.22 5.58
CA TYR A 245 -9.38 -5.86 4.49
C TYR A 245 -8.00 -6.50 4.65
N ARG A 246 -7.35 -6.34 5.81
CA ARG A 246 -6.02 -6.90 6.06
C ARG A 246 -5.98 -8.41 5.90
N GLU A 247 -6.99 -9.08 6.43
CA GLU A 247 -7.08 -10.54 6.37
C GLU A 247 -7.30 -11.05 4.95
N LYS A 248 -8.30 -10.52 4.24
CA LYS A 248 -8.68 -10.98 2.90
C LYS A 248 -7.58 -10.69 1.88
N VAL A 249 -7.06 -9.46 1.86
CA VAL A 249 -5.99 -9.07 0.93
C VAL A 249 -4.66 -9.70 1.32
N GLY A 250 -4.37 -9.78 2.63
CA GLY A 250 -3.17 -10.45 3.15
C GLY A 250 -3.12 -11.92 2.74
N ARG A 251 -4.23 -12.65 2.90
CA ARG A 251 -4.31 -14.06 2.48
C ARG A 251 -4.18 -14.22 0.97
N ALA A 252 -4.93 -13.43 0.19
CA ALA A 252 -4.98 -13.58 -1.27
C ALA A 252 -3.62 -13.37 -1.96
N PHE A 253 -2.77 -12.49 -1.40
CA PHE A 253 -1.47 -12.15 -1.99
C PHE A 253 -0.27 -12.61 -1.15
N GLY A 254 -0.47 -13.37 -0.07
CA GLY A 254 0.62 -13.79 0.83
C GLY A 254 1.32 -12.63 1.53
N LEU A 255 0.58 -11.60 1.93
CA LEU A 255 1.14 -10.37 2.49
C LEU A 255 1.25 -10.42 4.00
N VAL A 256 2.22 -9.65 4.47
CA VAL A 256 2.56 -9.55 5.88
C VAL A 256 2.49 -8.08 6.31
N GLN A 257 1.90 -7.82 7.47
CA GLN A 257 1.83 -6.46 7.99
C GLN A 257 3.20 -5.98 8.50
N LEU A 258 3.63 -4.81 8.00
CA LEU A 258 4.84 -4.12 8.39
C LEU A 258 4.50 -2.66 8.75
N GLY A 259 4.08 -2.46 10.01
CA GLY A 259 3.57 -1.18 10.48
C GLY A 259 2.31 -0.74 9.73
N GLY A 260 2.39 0.40 9.04
CA GLY A 260 1.31 0.99 8.24
C GLY A 260 1.09 0.37 6.85
N LEU A 261 1.80 -0.71 6.51
CA LEU A 261 1.79 -1.36 5.20
C LEU A 261 1.53 -2.87 5.33
N MET A 262 1.05 -3.48 4.25
CA MET A 262 1.14 -4.92 4.02
C MET A 262 2.06 -5.16 2.83
N VAL A 263 3.04 -6.05 2.99
CA VAL A 263 4.10 -6.29 2.00
C VAL A 263 4.20 -7.77 1.69
N ASP A 264 4.44 -8.10 0.43
CA ASP A 264 4.75 -9.45 0.01
C ASP A 264 6.10 -9.87 0.62
N ALA A 265 6.06 -10.92 1.43
CA ALA A 265 7.22 -11.42 2.15
C ALA A 265 8.00 -12.49 1.36
N SER A 266 7.54 -12.90 0.19
CA SER A 266 8.19 -13.91 -0.66
C SER A 266 9.37 -13.35 -1.49
N SER A 267 9.41 -12.04 -1.76
CA SER A 267 10.23 -11.46 -2.84
C SER A 267 11.65 -10.98 -2.49
N SER A 268 12.22 -11.30 -1.32
CA SER A 268 13.67 -11.25 -0.92
C SER A 268 13.81 -10.87 0.56
N THR A 269 15.02 -10.74 1.12
CA THR A 269 15.23 -10.25 2.51
C THR A 269 15.01 -8.74 2.69
N ARG A 270 14.71 -8.00 1.61
CA ARG A 270 14.49 -6.54 1.62
C ARG A 270 13.29 -6.18 0.75
N VAL A 271 12.54 -5.13 1.12
CA VAL A 271 11.51 -4.57 0.24
C VAL A 271 12.20 -3.91 -0.95
N THR A 272 11.98 -4.43 -2.16
CA THR A 272 12.52 -3.89 -3.41
C THR A 272 11.43 -3.18 -4.20
N GLU A 273 11.75 -2.61 -5.35
CA GLU A 273 10.78 -1.95 -6.24
C GLU A 273 9.77 -2.92 -6.87
N GLU A 274 10.11 -4.20 -6.95
CA GLU A 274 9.22 -5.26 -7.45
C GLU A 274 8.37 -5.89 -6.34
N THR A 275 8.57 -5.46 -5.09
CA THR A 275 7.81 -5.98 -3.95
C THR A 275 6.40 -5.40 -3.96
N PHE A 276 5.42 -6.30 -4.09
CA PHE A 276 4.01 -6.00 -3.92
C PHE A 276 3.75 -5.42 -2.53
N ARG A 277 3.01 -4.32 -2.49
CA ARG A 277 2.64 -3.69 -1.23
C ARG A 277 1.39 -2.84 -1.35
N VAL A 278 0.63 -2.84 -0.27
CA VAL A 278 -0.61 -2.07 -0.10
C VAL A 278 -0.60 -1.42 1.28
N THR A 279 -1.45 -0.42 1.50
CA THR A 279 -1.63 0.16 2.83
C THR A 279 -2.20 -0.88 3.80
N SER A 280 -1.90 -0.78 5.09
CA SER A 280 -2.63 -1.52 6.13
C SER A 280 -3.79 -0.72 6.73
N GLN A 281 -4.00 0.52 6.30
CA GLN A 281 -5.01 1.44 6.83
C GLN A 281 -6.15 1.63 5.82
N PHE A 282 -7.35 1.19 6.17
CA PHE A 282 -8.51 1.17 5.26
C PHE A 282 -8.86 2.59 4.76
N ALA A 283 -8.88 3.57 5.67
CA ALA A 283 -9.17 4.96 5.34
C ALA A 283 -8.17 5.60 4.35
N ARG A 284 -7.00 4.98 4.17
CA ARG A 284 -5.92 5.47 3.29
C ARG A 284 -5.76 4.65 2.03
N MET A 285 -6.65 3.67 1.79
CA MET A 285 -6.67 2.93 0.53
C MET A 285 -6.73 3.89 -0.64
N ARG A 286 -6.01 3.57 -1.70
CA ARG A 286 -5.94 4.23 -3.00
C ARG A 286 -6.32 3.23 -4.08
N THR A 287 -6.39 3.69 -5.33
CA THR A 287 -6.69 2.82 -6.49
C THR A 287 -5.98 1.45 -6.46
N PRO A 288 -4.66 1.33 -6.18
CA PRO A 288 -4.00 0.03 -6.11
C PRO A 288 -4.54 -0.89 -5.01
N ASP A 289 -4.89 -0.32 -3.85
CA ASP A 289 -5.42 -1.06 -2.70
C ASP A 289 -6.86 -1.52 -2.97
N PHE A 290 -7.68 -0.67 -3.61
CA PHE A 290 -9.03 -1.02 -4.04
C PHE A 290 -9.02 -2.16 -5.05
N LEU A 291 -8.18 -2.05 -6.08
CA LEU A 291 -8.04 -3.09 -7.11
C LEU A 291 -7.49 -4.41 -6.53
N ALA A 292 -6.53 -4.34 -5.60
CA ALA A 292 -6.08 -5.52 -4.86
C ALA A 292 -7.22 -6.16 -4.05
N THR A 293 -8.10 -5.35 -3.47
CA THR A 293 -9.28 -5.84 -2.74
C THR A 293 -10.27 -6.52 -3.68
N LEU A 294 -10.56 -5.93 -4.85
CA LEU A 294 -11.41 -6.55 -5.86
C LEU A 294 -10.82 -7.87 -6.35
N ALA A 295 -9.51 -7.92 -6.60
CA ALA A 295 -8.83 -9.16 -6.98
C ALA A 295 -8.91 -10.23 -5.88
N ALA A 296 -8.67 -9.86 -4.62
CA ALA A 296 -8.75 -10.78 -3.48
C ALA A 296 -10.17 -11.33 -3.27
N LEU A 297 -11.20 -10.53 -3.53
CA LEU A 297 -12.60 -10.91 -3.42
C LEU A 297 -13.19 -11.48 -4.72
N ARG A 298 -12.43 -11.44 -5.82
CA ARG A 298 -12.87 -11.79 -7.18
C ARG A 298 -14.12 -11.02 -7.63
N VAL A 299 -14.21 -9.75 -7.26
CA VAL A 299 -15.30 -8.85 -7.66
C VAL A 299 -14.97 -8.23 -9.03
N PRO A 300 -15.88 -8.29 -10.01
CA PRO A 300 -15.71 -7.63 -11.30
C PRO A 300 -15.53 -6.11 -11.17
N PHE A 301 -14.73 -5.51 -12.05
CA PHE A 301 -14.48 -4.06 -12.04
C PHE A 301 -15.75 -3.22 -12.25
N LYS A 302 -16.62 -3.64 -13.18
CA LYS A 302 -17.87 -2.93 -13.49
C LYS A 302 -18.80 -2.86 -12.27
N ASP A 303 -18.91 -3.94 -11.53
CA ASP A 303 -19.74 -4.01 -10.32
C ASP A 303 -19.21 -3.05 -9.24
N ALA A 304 -17.89 -2.92 -9.14
CA ALA A 304 -17.29 -1.95 -8.22
C ALA A 304 -17.52 -0.50 -8.65
N ALA A 305 -17.43 -0.21 -9.95
CA ALA A 305 -17.70 1.11 -10.49
C ALA A 305 -19.16 1.53 -10.27
N VAL A 306 -20.11 0.63 -10.56
CA VAL A 306 -21.55 0.88 -10.38
C VAL A 306 -21.93 0.93 -8.90
N GLY A 307 -21.48 -0.06 -8.12
CA GLY A 307 -21.80 -0.14 -6.70
C GLY A 307 -21.27 1.03 -5.89
N ALA A 308 -20.13 1.61 -6.29
CA ALA A 308 -19.62 2.84 -5.67
C ALA A 308 -20.52 4.07 -5.91
N LEU A 309 -21.23 4.15 -7.04
CA LEU A 309 -22.11 5.31 -7.32
C LEU A 309 -23.29 5.38 -6.34
N THR A 310 -23.83 4.21 -6.00
CA THR A 310 -25.01 4.04 -5.13
C THR A 310 -24.67 3.79 -3.67
N ALA A 311 -23.39 3.70 -3.31
CA ALA A 311 -22.98 3.42 -1.95
C ALA A 311 -23.17 4.62 -1.01
N GLU A 312 -23.55 4.31 0.22
CA GLU A 312 -23.52 5.27 1.32
C GLU A 312 -22.08 5.73 1.61
N PRO A 313 -21.81 7.05 1.70
CA PRO A 313 -20.48 7.56 1.98
C PRO A 313 -19.91 7.00 3.28
N TRP A 314 -18.69 6.45 3.23
CA TRP A 314 -17.98 6.06 4.45
C TRP A 314 -17.23 7.24 5.04
N LEU A 315 -17.64 7.64 6.24
CA LEU A 315 -16.99 8.68 7.03
C LEU A 315 -16.11 8.02 8.10
N PRO A 316 -14.76 8.02 7.97
CA PRO A 316 -13.88 7.43 8.95
C PRO A 316 -14.10 8.05 10.34
N ARG A 317 -14.38 7.22 11.36
CA ARG A 317 -14.57 7.67 12.75
C ARG A 317 -13.36 8.43 13.33
N SER A 318 -12.16 8.18 12.79
CA SER A 318 -10.87 8.77 13.23
C SER A 318 -10.25 9.74 12.23
N HIS A 319 -10.85 9.92 11.06
CA HIS A 319 -10.30 10.71 9.95
C HIS A 319 -11.40 11.55 9.29
N ARG A 320 -12.20 12.27 10.11
CA ARG A 320 -12.60 13.61 9.67
C ARG A 320 -11.31 14.26 9.16
N ALA A 321 -11.16 14.48 7.86
CA ALA A 321 -10.15 15.39 7.37
C ALA A 321 -10.50 16.71 8.06
N TRP A 322 -9.74 17.03 9.11
CA TRP A 322 -10.00 18.20 9.91
C TRP A 322 -9.71 19.35 8.97
N PRO A 323 -10.71 20.18 8.60
CA PRO A 323 -10.48 21.27 7.66
C PRO A 323 -9.25 22.05 8.13
N ASN A 324 -8.29 22.32 7.23
CA ASN A 324 -7.11 23.10 7.57
C ASN A 324 -7.46 24.52 8.07
N THR A 325 -8.74 24.89 7.99
CA THR A 325 -9.36 26.09 8.55
C THR A 325 -10.74 25.75 9.10
N TRP A 326 -10.92 25.80 10.42
CA TRP A 326 -12.24 25.69 11.05
C TRP A 326 -13.02 27.01 10.89
N THR A 327 -14.32 26.92 10.60
CA THR A 327 -15.26 28.04 10.75
C THR A 327 -16.17 27.79 11.94
N ILE A 328 -16.74 28.85 12.52
CA ILE A 328 -17.73 28.70 13.61
C ILE A 328 -18.88 27.80 13.15
N LYS A 329 -19.41 28.02 11.93
CA LYS A 329 -20.49 27.20 11.34
C LYS A 329 -20.13 25.71 11.26
N SER A 330 -18.95 25.37 10.71
CA SER A 330 -18.53 23.97 10.58
C SER A 330 -18.24 23.30 11.93
N ALA A 331 -17.73 24.07 12.90
CA ALA A 331 -17.47 23.56 14.25
C ALA A 331 -18.77 23.31 15.03
N ARG A 332 -19.78 24.20 14.89
CA ARG A 332 -21.10 24.05 15.51
C ARG A 332 -21.83 22.80 15.00
N VAL A 333 -21.87 22.60 13.67
CA VAL A 333 -22.45 21.38 13.05
C VAL A 333 -21.80 20.11 13.62
N ALA A 334 -20.49 20.11 13.80
CA ALA A 334 -19.77 18.98 14.37
C ALA A 334 -20.10 18.70 15.85
N ILE A 335 -20.50 19.70 16.63
CA ILE A 335 -20.96 19.50 18.02
C ILE A 335 -22.43 19.06 18.04
N SER A 336 -23.30 19.73 17.28
CA SER A 336 -24.74 19.48 17.26
C SER A 336 -25.13 18.12 16.66
N ALA A 337 -24.31 17.55 15.77
CA ALA A 337 -24.56 16.22 15.19
C ALA A 337 -24.28 15.04 16.15
N GLY A 338 -23.97 15.30 17.44
CA GLY A 338 -23.72 14.24 18.43
C GLY A 338 -22.36 13.53 18.29
N ASP A 339 -21.46 14.07 17.48
CA ASP A 339 -20.12 13.52 17.25
C ASP A 339 -19.12 13.78 18.39
N VAL A 340 -19.57 14.50 19.42
CA VAL A 340 -18.89 14.72 20.70
C VAL A 340 -19.80 14.20 21.79
N THR A 341 -19.28 13.32 22.62
CA THR A 341 -20.00 12.79 23.78
C THR A 341 -20.47 13.93 24.67
N THR A 342 -21.70 13.87 25.18
CA THR A 342 -22.22 14.83 26.19
C THR A 342 -21.44 14.80 27.51
N ASP A 343 -20.56 13.81 27.70
CA ASP A 343 -19.58 13.77 28.79
C ASP A 343 -18.47 14.81 28.57
N ALA A 344 -18.53 15.89 29.38
CA ALA A 344 -17.58 16.99 29.36
C ALA A 344 -16.14 16.59 29.71
N ARG A 345 -15.90 15.47 30.41
CA ARG A 345 -14.53 14.96 30.65
C ARG A 345 -13.97 14.35 29.37
N ARG A 346 -14.76 13.56 28.63
CA ARG A 346 -14.35 12.94 27.36
C ARG A 346 -14.24 13.95 26.22
N ALA A 347 -15.06 15.00 26.20
CA ALA A 347 -14.98 16.10 25.22
C ALA A 347 -13.63 16.86 25.28
N ARG A 348 -13.08 17.09 26.48
CA ARG A 348 -11.79 17.78 26.71
C ARG A 348 -10.58 17.03 26.14
N HIS A 349 -10.67 15.70 26.11
CA HIS A 349 -9.61 14.81 25.65
C HIS A 349 -9.77 14.40 24.17
N GLY A 350 -10.81 14.91 23.49
CA GLY A 350 -11.28 14.33 22.24
C GLY A 350 -10.99 15.09 20.95
N ARG A 351 -11.35 16.37 20.78
CA ARG A 351 -11.51 16.91 19.41
C ARG A 351 -11.26 18.44 19.27
N LEU A 352 -10.58 18.86 18.20
CA LEU A 352 -10.34 20.26 17.80
C LEU A 352 -11.59 21.17 17.68
N PRO A 353 -12.80 20.78 17.19
CA PRO A 353 -13.95 21.69 17.12
C PRO A 353 -14.41 22.16 18.50
N TYR A 354 -14.31 21.32 19.54
CA TYR A 354 -14.55 21.75 20.92
C TYR A 354 -13.57 22.86 21.32
N TRP A 355 -12.26 22.65 21.14
CA TRP A 355 -11.26 23.65 21.48
C TRP A 355 -11.30 24.90 20.57
N PHE A 356 -11.73 24.75 19.32
CA PHE A 356 -11.94 25.86 18.39
C PHE A 356 -13.11 26.73 18.81
N LEU A 357 -14.28 26.14 19.10
CA LEU A 357 -15.43 26.89 19.62
C LEU A 357 -15.15 27.47 21.00
N ARG A 358 -14.41 26.77 21.85
CA ARG A 358 -14.02 27.32 23.16
C ARG A 358 -13.16 28.59 23.05
N LEU A 359 -12.37 28.71 21.98
CA LEU A 359 -11.54 29.89 21.71
C LEU A 359 -12.27 31.00 20.94
N ASN A 360 -13.25 30.65 20.09
CA ASN A 360 -13.87 31.59 19.14
C ASN A 360 -15.36 31.89 19.41
N ASP A 361 -16.04 31.04 20.16
CA ASP A 361 -17.50 31.11 20.40
C ASP A 361 -17.92 30.33 21.69
N PRO A 362 -17.42 30.74 22.87
CA PRO A 362 -17.62 30.00 24.12
C PRO A 362 -19.08 30.05 24.60
N LYS A 363 -19.78 31.16 24.40
CA LYS A 363 -21.19 31.33 24.82
C LYS A 363 -22.12 30.33 24.15
N TRP A 364 -21.90 30.04 22.86
CA TRP A 364 -22.66 29.02 22.16
C TRP A 364 -22.32 27.62 22.68
N LEU A 365 -21.04 27.36 22.98
CA LEU A 365 -20.58 26.06 23.47
C LEU A 365 -21.10 25.73 24.88
N GLU A 366 -21.33 26.74 25.73
CA GLU A 366 -21.89 26.59 27.08
C GLU A 366 -23.27 25.91 27.10
N GLN A 367 -24.05 26.04 26.04
CA GLN A 367 -25.35 25.37 25.87
C GLN A 367 -25.22 23.84 25.87
N TYR A 368 -24.08 23.32 25.43
CA TYR A 368 -23.79 21.88 25.34
C TYR A 368 -22.82 21.41 26.43
N PHE A 369 -21.95 22.31 26.90
CA PHE A 369 -20.92 22.02 27.90
C PHE A 369 -20.83 23.17 28.91
N PRO A 370 -21.54 23.10 30.05
CA PRO A 370 -21.54 24.17 31.06
C PRO A 370 -20.15 24.50 31.61
N GLU A 371 -19.23 23.53 31.56
CA GLU A 371 -17.83 23.69 31.99
C GLU A 371 -16.96 24.46 30.97
N ALA A 372 -17.50 24.84 29.81
CA ALA A 372 -16.82 25.63 28.79
C ALA A 372 -16.40 27.02 29.31
N SER A 373 -17.16 27.56 30.27
CA SER A 373 -16.93 28.81 31.01
C SER A 373 -15.64 28.85 31.84
N ARG A 374 -15.02 27.69 32.13
CA ARG A 374 -13.77 27.65 32.90
C ARG A 374 -12.62 28.35 32.17
N PRO A 375 -11.73 29.05 32.90
CA PRO A 375 -10.61 29.77 32.30
C PRO A 375 -9.71 28.83 31.51
N ILE A 376 -9.35 29.26 30.29
CA ILE A 376 -8.48 28.50 29.39
C ILE A 376 -7.03 28.73 29.83
N PRO A 377 -6.18 27.68 29.92
CA PRO A 377 -4.75 27.84 30.21
C PRO A 377 -4.08 28.83 29.25
N SER A 378 -3.05 29.54 29.70
CA SER A 378 -2.29 30.45 28.83
C SER A 378 -1.43 29.70 27.82
N VAL A 379 -1.00 30.40 26.77
CA VAL A 379 -0.06 29.84 25.78
C VAL A 379 1.22 29.35 26.47
N ALA A 380 1.77 30.11 27.42
CA ALA A 380 2.95 29.71 28.19
C ALA A 380 2.73 28.44 29.04
N ALA A 381 1.54 28.26 29.62
CA ALA A 381 1.19 27.05 30.34
C ALA A 381 1.09 25.83 29.41
N ASP A 382 0.50 26.00 28.22
CA ASP A 382 0.43 24.95 27.19
C ASP A 382 1.84 24.54 26.72
N ARG A 383 2.73 25.51 26.50
CA ARG A 383 4.12 25.26 26.12
C ARG A 383 4.87 24.42 27.16
N ARG A 384 4.71 24.73 28.46
CA ARG A 384 5.34 23.96 29.56
C ARG A 384 4.84 22.53 29.63
N GLU A 385 3.52 22.34 29.55
CA GLU A 385 2.91 21.00 29.57
C GLU A 385 3.34 20.15 28.35
N LEU A 386 3.37 20.76 27.17
CA LEU A 386 3.86 20.08 25.96
C LEU A 386 5.36 19.77 26.03
N GLY A 387 6.17 20.69 26.56
CA GLY A 387 7.60 20.46 26.77
C GLY A 387 7.85 19.23 27.66
N ARG A 388 7.10 19.11 28.77
CA ARG A 388 7.15 17.94 29.66
C ARG A 388 6.74 16.65 28.95
N ARG A 389 5.61 16.66 28.22
CA ARG A 389 5.14 15.47 27.48
C ARG A 389 6.09 15.06 26.36
N PHE A 390 6.68 16.00 25.63
CA PHE A 390 7.65 15.67 24.58
C PHE A 390 8.92 15.01 25.13
N ALA A 391 9.25 15.22 26.41
CA ALA A 391 10.35 14.52 27.07
C ALA A 391 9.99 13.08 27.48
N GLU A 392 8.72 12.81 27.76
CA GLU A 392 8.24 11.53 28.30
C GLU A 392 7.70 10.56 27.23
N MET A 393 7.20 11.06 26.09
CA MET A 393 6.49 10.24 25.10
C MET A 393 6.63 10.75 23.66
N ALA A 394 6.28 9.87 22.70
CA ALA A 394 6.31 10.18 21.27
C ALA A 394 5.44 11.40 20.92
N ALA A 395 5.90 12.21 19.95
CA ALA A 395 5.28 13.50 19.62
C ALA A 395 3.78 13.43 19.27
N GLN A 396 3.33 12.34 18.63
CA GLN A 396 1.90 12.13 18.35
C GLN A 396 1.07 11.88 19.61
N ALA A 397 1.61 11.12 20.57
CA ALA A 397 0.94 10.85 21.85
C ALA A 397 0.97 12.09 22.76
N ALA A 398 2.08 12.84 22.79
CA ALA A 398 2.19 14.10 23.52
C ALA A 398 1.13 15.12 23.10
N MET A 399 0.76 15.08 21.82
CA MET A 399 -0.17 16.02 21.19
C MET A 399 -1.63 15.62 21.27
N ALA A 400 -1.94 14.40 21.72
CA ALA A 400 -3.31 13.92 21.95
C ALA A 400 -3.85 14.41 23.31
N CYS A 401 -3.70 15.70 23.59
CA CYS A 401 -4.15 16.33 24.82
C CYS A 401 -4.68 17.75 24.57
N GLY A 402 -5.39 18.33 25.55
CA GLY A 402 -5.96 19.67 25.42
C GLY A 402 -4.92 20.77 25.11
N ALA A 403 -3.72 20.69 25.68
CA ALA A 403 -2.62 21.61 25.38
C ALA A 403 -2.15 21.49 23.92
N GLY A 404 -2.06 20.26 23.40
CA GLY A 404 -1.70 20.00 22.00
C GLY A 404 -2.73 20.51 21.00
N HIS A 405 -4.03 20.36 21.30
CA HIS A 405 -5.10 20.91 20.46
C HIS A 405 -5.11 22.44 20.47
N ARG A 406 -4.93 23.08 21.63
CA ARG A 406 -4.84 24.54 21.73
C ARG A 406 -3.61 25.09 21.01
N ALA A 407 -2.44 24.48 21.18
CA ALA A 407 -1.22 24.90 20.49
C ALA A 407 -1.38 24.87 18.95
N ARG A 408 -2.08 23.86 18.39
CA ARG A 408 -2.38 23.79 16.94
C ARG A 408 -3.25 24.95 16.44
N LEU A 409 -4.13 25.48 17.29
CA LEU A 409 -5.09 26.52 16.92
C LEU A 409 -4.54 27.94 17.08
N ARG A 410 -3.74 28.19 18.12
CA ARG A 410 -3.31 29.57 18.47
C ARG A 410 -1.80 29.78 18.68
N ASP A 411 -0.98 28.73 18.53
CA ASP A 411 0.48 28.81 18.75
C ASP A 411 1.25 27.92 17.74
N LYS A 412 0.80 27.98 16.48
CA LYS A 412 1.22 27.08 15.40
C LYS A 412 2.70 27.21 15.09
N ASP A 413 3.27 28.41 15.09
CA ASP A 413 4.67 28.65 14.71
C ASP A 413 5.63 28.15 15.80
N TRP A 414 5.28 28.35 17.07
CA TRP A 414 6.03 27.75 18.17
C TRP A 414 5.94 26.22 18.12
N LEU A 415 4.75 25.68 17.85
CA LEU A 415 4.56 24.24 17.69
C LEU A 415 5.41 23.69 16.54
N ILE A 416 5.46 24.37 15.38
CA ILE A 416 6.27 23.97 14.22
C ILE A 416 7.77 24.04 14.53
N SER A 417 8.21 25.07 15.27
CA SER A 417 9.62 25.25 15.63
C SER A 417 10.11 24.27 16.71
N ARG A 418 9.21 23.81 17.59
CA ARG A 418 9.51 22.83 18.65
C ARG A 418 9.18 21.40 18.26
N TRP A 419 8.32 21.20 17.26
CA TRP A 419 8.13 19.90 16.64
C TRP A 419 9.52 19.46 16.23
N PRO A 420 10.09 18.39 16.83
CA PRO A 420 11.28 17.83 16.25
C PRO A 420 10.90 17.56 14.79
N LYS A 421 11.80 17.73 13.82
CA LYS A 421 11.68 16.97 12.57
C LYS A 421 11.80 15.49 12.97
N ALA A 422 10.76 15.00 13.65
CA ALA A 422 10.75 13.80 14.42
C ALA A 422 10.78 12.73 13.36
N GLU A 423 11.96 12.14 13.28
CA GLU A 423 12.18 10.88 12.63
C GLU A 423 11.94 10.94 11.12
N ARG A 424 13.04 11.23 10.40
CA ARG A 424 13.52 10.14 9.53
C ARG A 424 13.49 8.92 10.42
N ARG A 425 12.40 8.13 10.31
CA ARG A 425 12.21 6.86 11.01
C ARG A 425 13.59 6.33 11.29
N GLY A 426 13.98 6.30 12.56
CA GLY A 426 15.08 5.44 12.93
C GLY A 426 14.81 4.16 12.17
N LYS A 427 15.76 3.75 11.34
CA LYS A 427 15.69 2.48 10.65
C LYS A 427 15.72 1.39 11.72
N HIS A 428 14.71 1.28 12.58
CA HIS A 428 14.16 -0.02 12.85
C HIS A 428 13.62 -0.46 11.48
N GLN A 429 14.53 -1.02 10.68
CA GLN A 429 14.15 -2.11 9.80
C GLN A 429 13.40 -3.07 10.73
N LEU A 430 12.08 -2.95 10.79
CA LEU A 430 11.24 -4.07 11.18
C LEU A 430 11.76 -5.23 10.34
N SER A 431 12.44 -6.17 10.99
CA SER A 431 13.17 -7.15 10.23
C SER A 431 12.13 -7.96 9.47
N LEU A 432 12.38 -8.19 8.19
CA LEU A 432 11.44 -8.96 7.38
C LEU A 432 11.25 -10.38 7.95
N VAL A 433 12.23 -10.84 8.73
CA VAL A 433 12.19 -12.07 9.55
C VAL A 433 11.08 -11.97 10.61
N ASP A 434 11.00 -10.87 11.35
CA ASP A 434 9.95 -10.67 12.38
C ASP A 434 8.56 -10.59 11.76
N ALA A 435 8.47 -9.90 10.62
CA ALA A 435 7.23 -9.79 9.87
C ALA A 435 6.77 -11.19 9.40
N ARG A 436 7.65 -11.94 8.73
CA ARG A 436 7.37 -13.32 8.28
C ARG A 436 6.95 -14.22 9.44
N SER A 437 7.65 -14.12 10.57
CA SER A 437 7.31 -14.88 11.78
C SER A 437 5.90 -14.55 12.28
N ALA A 438 5.52 -13.26 12.30
CA ALA A 438 4.18 -12.83 12.67
C ALA A 438 3.10 -13.36 11.72
N ALA A 439 3.35 -13.39 10.40
CA ALA A 439 2.40 -13.96 9.44
C ALA A 439 2.21 -15.47 9.62
N MET A 440 3.31 -16.20 9.83
CA MET A 440 3.26 -17.63 10.13
C MET A 440 2.51 -17.92 11.44
N LEU A 441 2.63 -17.04 12.45
CA LEU A 441 1.86 -17.11 13.69
C LEU A 441 0.34 -16.92 13.45
N ILE A 442 -0.05 -15.96 12.60
CA ILE A 442 -1.46 -15.76 12.24
C ILE A 442 -2.01 -17.00 11.54
N GLU A 443 -1.25 -17.58 10.60
CA GLU A 443 -1.69 -18.78 9.90
C GLU A 443 -1.80 -19.99 10.82
N LEU A 444 -0.87 -20.13 11.78
CA LEU A 444 -0.97 -21.15 12.82
C LEU A 444 -2.29 -21.00 13.60
N GLN A 445 -2.67 -19.78 13.99
CA GLN A 445 -3.95 -19.54 14.66
C GLN A 445 -5.16 -19.89 13.78
N HIS A 446 -5.05 -19.71 12.46
CA HIS A 446 -6.12 -20.10 11.54
C HIS A 446 -6.27 -21.62 11.44
N ILE A 447 -5.14 -22.34 11.27
CA ILE A 447 -5.11 -23.82 11.24
C ILE A 447 -5.71 -24.41 12.53
N LEU A 448 -5.43 -23.79 13.68
CA LEU A 448 -5.97 -24.23 14.96
C LEU A 448 -7.49 -24.01 15.10
N LYS A 449 -8.10 -23.15 14.27
CA LYS A 449 -9.54 -22.88 14.27
C LYS A 449 -10.30 -23.67 13.20
N THR A 450 -9.62 -24.25 12.21
CA THR A 450 -10.27 -25.05 11.15
C THR A 450 -10.83 -26.38 11.66
N GLU A 451 -12.00 -26.79 11.17
CA GLU A 451 -12.72 -28.02 11.57
C GLU A 451 -12.17 -29.32 10.94
N GLY A 452 -11.02 -29.24 10.25
CA GLY A 452 -10.37 -30.38 9.63
C GLY A 452 -9.64 -31.28 10.64
N ARG A 453 -9.28 -32.48 10.19
CA ARG A 453 -8.50 -33.42 11.02
C ARG A 453 -7.14 -32.81 11.42
N PRO A 454 -6.82 -32.72 12.71
CA PRO A 454 -5.55 -32.15 13.17
C PRO A 454 -4.33 -32.95 12.69
N ALA A 455 -3.42 -32.29 11.96
CA ALA A 455 -2.15 -32.84 11.50
C ALA A 455 -0.97 -32.25 12.28
N HIS A 456 0.21 -32.84 12.13
CA HIS A 456 1.45 -32.23 12.62
C HIS A 456 1.77 -31.00 11.77
N ILE A 457 2.04 -29.87 12.42
CA ILE A 457 2.25 -28.58 11.78
C ILE A 457 3.74 -28.29 11.69
N TYR A 458 4.24 -28.10 10.49
CA TYR A 458 5.62 -27.69 10.25
C TYR A 458 5.70 -26.21 9.90
N ALA A 459 6.79 -25.54 10.29
CA ALA A 459 7.03 -24.14 9.95
C ALA A 459 6.99 -23.90 8.44
N TRP A 460 7.56 -24.80 7.62
CA TRP A 460 7.53 -24.66 6.17
C TRP A 460 6.11 -24.72 5.58
N GLN A 461 5.16 -25.42 6.21
CA GLN A 461 3.77 -25.47 5.75
C GLN A 461 3.09 -24.11 5.97
N LEU A 462 3.27 -23.52 7.16
CA LEU A 462 2.80 -22.16 7.48
C LEU A 462 3.42 -21.14 6.53
N GLY A 463 4.70 -21.31 6.22
CA GLY A 463 5.41 -20.52 5.24
C GLY A 463 4.83 -20.65 3.83
N ALA A 464 4.58 -21.87 3.36
CA ALA A 464 4.02 -22.10 2.02
C ALA A 464 2.64 -21.44 1.86
N ILE A 465 1.78 -21.50 2.88
CA ILE A 465 0.46 -20.85 2.87
C ILE A 465 0.60 -19.32 2.83
N THR A 466 1.63 -18.78 3.49
CA THR A 466 1.95 -17.34 3.47
C THR A 466 2.79 -16.92 2.26
N GLY A 467 2.95 -17.78 1.25
CA GLY A 467 3.70 -17.51 0.03
C GLY A 467 5.23 -17.56 0.19
N LEU A 468 5.75 -18.02 1.32
CA LEU A 468 7.18 -18.15 1.59
C LEU A 468 7.77 -19.44 1.02
N THR A 469 8.99 -19.36 0.51
CA THR A 469 9.80 -20.55 0.20
C THR A 469 10.23 -21.27 1.48
N ARG A 470 10.49 -22.58 1.41
CA ARG A 470 10.95 -23.39 2.55
C ARG A 470 12.16 -22.79 3.29
N SER A 471 13.12 -22.25 2.55
CA SER A 471 14.30 -21.58 3.14
C SER A 471 13.90 -20.31 3.89
N GLN A 472 13.00 -19.50 3.32
CA GLN A 472 12.52 -18.28 3.98
C GLN A 472 11.74 -18.61 5.24
N SER A 473 10.87 -19.63 5.21
CA SER A 473 10.11 -20.08 6.39
C SER A 473 11.05 -20.49 7.51
N ASN A 474 12.04 -21.32 7.21
CA ASN A 474 13.00 -21.81 8.21
C ASN A 474 13.84 -20.67 8.80
N SER A 475 14.31 -19.75 7.95
CA SER A 475 15.08 -18.58 8.39
C SER A 475 14.24 -17.53 9.15
N SER A 476 12.91 -17.68 9.16
CA SER A 476 11.97 -16.75 9.80
C SER A 476 11.31 -17.31 11.06
N VAL A 477 11.76 -18.46 11.55
CA VAL A 477 11.25 -19.03 12.79
C VAL A 477 11.80 -18.26 13.98
N SER A 478 11.02 -17.35 14.54
CA SER A 478 11.37 -16.70 15.80
C SER A 478 11.15 -17.64 17.00
N PRO A 479 11.76 -17.37 18.17
CA PRO A 479 11.52 -18.15 19.39
C PRO A 479 10.03 -18.25 19.75
N ALA A 480 9.27 -17.17 19.58
CA ALA A 480 7.83 -17.13 19.82
C ALA A 480 7.04 -18.06 18.86
N LEU A 481 7.38 -18.03 17.57
CA LEU A 481 6.74 -18.92 16.58
C LEU A 481 7.11 -20.38 16.82
N SER A 482 8.38 -20.68 17.12
CA SER A 482 8.82 -22.02 17.49
C SER A 482 8.04 -22.56 18.69
N ALA A 483 7.93 -21.77 19.77
CA ALA A 483 7.18 -22.15 20.95
C ALA A 483 5.69 -22.39 20.66
N ALA A 484 5.07 -21.55 19.81
CA ALA A 484 3.68 -21.70 19.42
C ALA A 484 3.43 -22.97 18.59
N ILE A 485 4.30 -23.27 17.61
CA ILE A 485 4.24 -24.50 16.81
C ILE A 485 4.41 -25.72 17.71
N ASN A 486 5.39 -25.71 18.61
CA ASN A 486 5.64 -26.82 19.53
C ASN A 486 4.45 -27.07 20.45
N ARG A 487 3.85 -26.01 21.01
CA ARG A 487 2.64 -26.12 21.83
C ARG A 487 1.47 -26.69 21.03
N ALA A 488 1.25 -26.20 19.81
CA ALA A 488 0.22 -26.71 18.92
C ALA A 488 0.44 -28.19 18.59
N ASN A 489 1.66 -28.63 18.32
CA ASN A 489 1.96 -30.03 18.02
C ASN A 489 1.86 -30.94 19.24
N ALA A 490 2.26 -30.47 20.43
CA ALA A 490 2.10 -31.20 21.68
C ALA A 490 0.62 -31.47 22.01
N ASP A 491 -0.25 -30.50 21.75
CA ASP A 491 -1.70 -30.63 21.97
C ASP A 491 -2.44 -31.37 20.81
N ARG A 492 -1.71 -31.81 19.77
CA ARG A 492 -2.32 -32.50 18.62
C ARG A 492 -3.15 -33.74 19.00
N PRO A 493 -2.71 -34.64 19.92
CA PRO A 493 -3.51 -35.81 20.28
C PRO A 493 -4.88 -35.43 20.87
N ARG A 494 -4.93 -34.41 21.75
CA ARG A 494 -6.18 -33.92 22.35
C ARG A 494 -7.14 -33.43 21.28
N ARG A 495 -6.67 -32.55 20.39
CA ARG A 495 -7.48 -32.02 19.29
C ARG A 495 -7.96 -33.10 18.33
N ALA A 496 -7.11 -34.09 18.02
CA ALA A 496 -7.47 -35.16 17.10
C ALA A 496 -8.53 -36.10 17.67
N LEU A 497 -8.46 -36.42 18.98
CA LEU A 497 -9.51 -37.17 19.67
C LEU A 497 -10.82 -36.39 19.73
N HIS A 498 -10.77 -35.11 20.13
CA HIS A 498 -11.95 -34.25 20.20
C HIS A 498 -12.64 -34.11 18.83
N TRP A 499 -11.86 -33.86 17.76
CA TRP A 499 -12.36 -33.83 16.38
C TRP A 499 -13.02 -35.16 15.98
N ALA A 500 -12.39 -36.29 16.28
CA ALA A 500 -12.92 -37.61 15.96
C ALA A 500 -14.23 -37.91 16.71
N MET A 501 -14.32 -37.53 17.99
CA MET A 501 -15.53 -37.68 18.80
C MET A 501 -16.68 -36.82 18.26
N LYS A 502 -16.41 -35.54 18.01
CA LYS A 502 -17.40 -34.61 17.43
C LYS A 502 -17.91 -35.13 16.08
N SER A 503 -17.00 -35.51 15.17
CA SER A 503 -17.36 -36.06 13.86
C SER A 503 -18.20 -37.34 13.94
N LEU A 504 -17.91 -38.25 14.88
CA LEU A 504 -18.73 -39.45 15.07
C LEU A 504 -20.13 -39.11 15.59
N LEU A 505 -20.22 -38.14 16.51
CA LEU A 505 -21.49 -37.67 17.05
C LEU A 505 -22.35 -36.97 16.00
N ASP A 506 -21.74 -36.14 15.15
CA ASP A 506 -22.40 -35.46 14.03
C ASP A 506 -22.94 -36.48 13.00
N GLU A 507 -22.30 -37.66 12.90
CA GLU A 507 -22.75 -38.81 12.09
C GLU A 507 -23.78 -39.71 12.80
N GLY A 508 -24.22 -39.35 14.02
CA GLY A 508 -25.15 -40.17 14.82
C GLY A 508 -24.54 -41.46 15.38
N ARG A 509 -23.21 -41.57 15.42
CA ARG A 509 -22.49 -42.76 15.90
C ARG A 509 -21.95 -42.57 17.32
N HIS A 510 -21.98 -43.63 18.11
CA HIS A 510 -21.37 -43.62 19.44
C HIS A 510 -19.84 -43.52 19.36
N PRO A 511 -19.19 -42.54 20.02
CA PRO A 511 -17.75 -42.34 19.94
C PRO A 511 -17.00 -43.31 20.87
N SER A 512 -17.06 -44.60 20.56
CA SER A 512 -16.31 -45.62 21.31
C SER A 512 -14.80 -45.40 21.18
N MET A 513 -14.03 -45.94 22.12
CA MET A 513 -12.57 -45.83 22.12
C MET A 513 -11.99 -46.31 20.79
N ALA A 514 -12.32 -47.53 20.37
CA ALA A 514 -11.85 -48.11 19.11
C ALA A 514 -12.24 -47.27 17.87
N ALA A 515 -13.48 -46.74 17.82
CA ALA A 515 -13.93 -45.91 16.70
C ALA A 515 -13.20 -44.55 16.66
N THR A 516 -12.98 -43.94 17.83
CA THR A 516 -12.29 -42.65 17.99
C THR A 516 -10.82 -42.75 17.62
N PHE A 517 -10.12 -43.79 18.08
CA PHE A 517 -8.72 -44.04 17.71
C PHE A 517 -8.57 -44.33 16.21
N ARG A 518 -9.47 -45.12 15.62
CA ARG A 518 -9.48 -45.36 14.17
C ARG A 518 -9.67 -44.08 13.37
N ARG A 519 -10.61 -43.22 13.77
CA ARG A 519 -10.93 -41.97 13.07
C ARG A 519 -9.83 -40.92 13.23
N SER A 520 -9.27 -40.76 14.42
CA SER A 520 -8.14 -39.84 14.68
C SER A 520 -6.80 -40.34 14.10
N MET A 521 -6.70 -41.64 13.80
CA MET A 521 -5.47 -42.42 13.54
C MET A 521 -4.38 -42.19 14.58
N LEU A 522 -4.77 -42.11 15.85
CA LEU A 522 -3.85 -42.22 16.96
C LEU A 522 -3.67 -43.69 17.33
N THR A 523 -2.53 -44.01 17.93
CA THR A 523 -2.28 -45.33 18.54
C THR A 523 -2.73 -45.31 20.01
N GLY A 524 -3.16 -46.46 20.52
CA GLY A 524 -3.62 -46.64 21.90
C GLY A 524 -2.50 -46.64 22.94
N THR A 525 -1.65 -45.60 22.95
CA THR A 525 -0.67 -45.40 24.02
C THR A 525 -1.38 -45.08 25.33
N LYS A 526 -0.71 -45.33 26.48
CA LYS A 526 -1.27 -45.02 27.81
C LYS A 526 -1.78 -43.58 27.91
N ASP A 527 -1.00 -42.61 27.42
CA ASP A 527 -1.35 -41.19 27.45
C ASP A 527 -2.58 -40.87 26.59
N ASN A 528 -2.67 -41.42 25.38
CA ASN A 528 -3.82 -41.18 24.51
C ASN A 528 -5.10 -41.83 25.07
N VAL A 529 -4.99 -43.00 25.71
CA VAL A 529 -6.12 -43.67 26.36
C VAL A 529 -6.63 -42.85 27.53
N GLN A 530 -5.72 -42.29 28.35
CA GLN A 530 -6.10 -41.41 29.45
C GLN A 530 -6.78 -40.15 28.93
N LEU A 531 -6.21 -39.53 27.90
CA LEU A 531 -6.76 -38.33 27.26
C LEU A 531 -8.16 -38.58 26.65
N TYR A 532 -8.36 -39.74 26.03
CA TYR A 532 -9.68 -40.16 25.55
C TYR A 532 -10.68 -40.23 26.70
N ARG A 533 -10.33 -40.86 27.83
CA ARG A 533 -11.24 -41.00 28.98
C ARG A 533 -11.68 -39.63 29.51
N THR A 534 -10.72 -38.71 29.71
CA THR A 534 -11.02 -37.35 30.15
C THR A 534 -11.95 -36.62 29.19
N LEU A 535 -11.65 -36.63 27.88
CA LEU A 535 -12.50 -36.00 26.87
C LEU A 535 -13.89 -36.63 26.77
N TYR A 536 -13.98 -37.96 26.95
CA TYR A 536 -15.25 -38.68 26.93
C TYR A 536 -16.13 -38.35 28.13
N GLU A 537 -15.53 -38.17 29.32
CA GLU A 537 -16.22 -37.69 30.52
C GLU A 537 -16.71 -36.24 30.37
N GLU A 538 -15.86 -35.33 29.85
CA GLU A 538 -16.24 -33.96 29.50
C GLU A 538 -17.48 -33.94 28.58
N LEU A 539 -17.50 -34.81 27.55
CA LEU A 539 -18.63 -34.93 26.62
C LEU A 539 -19.91 -35.49 27.26
N ARG A 540 -19.80 -36.38 28.25
CA ARG A 540 -20.97 -36.92 28.98
C ARG A 540 -21.59 -35.87 29.90
N GLN A 541 -20.77 -35.04 30.54
CA GLN A 541 -21.25 -33.97 31.44
C GLN A 541 -21.99 -32.85 30.72
N VAL A 542 -21.70 -32.62 29.43
CA VAL A 542 -22.39 -31.61 28.61
C VAL A 542 -23.74 -32.12 28.06
N ARG A 543 -24.00 -33.43 28.12
CA ARG A 543 -25.20 -34.08 27.55
C ARG A 543 -26.14 -34.69 28.60
N GLY A 544 -25.73 -34.75 29.87
CA GLY A 544 -26.62 -35.01 31.00
C GLY A 544 -27.15 -33.70 31.53
#